data_AF-A0A1J5R194-F1
#
_entry.id   AF-A0A1J5R194-F1
#
_cell.length_a   1.000
_cell.length_b   1.000
_cell.length_c   1.000
_cell.angle_alpha   90.00
_cell.angle_beta   90.00
_cell.angle_gamma   90.00
#
_symmetry.space_group_name_H-M   'P 1'
#
loop_
_entity.id
_entity.type
_entity.pdbx_description
1 polymer ?
#
loop_
_entity_poly.entity_id
_entity_poly.type
_entity_poly.pdbx_seq_one_letter_code
_entity_poly.pdbx_strand_id
1 'polypeptide(L)'
;MTMPHERTRSVIETKKFLEELRLRDDIPADVKKDAIWCLRHYPTASDLKIAAYAITRSGIENPFGTSADYDEHKLNMEKLKKLQE
;
A
#
# COMPACT_ATOMS: atom_id res chain seq x y z
N MET A 1 15.24 4.24 6.18
CA MET A 1 14.38 4.68 5.05
C MET A 1 13.39 3.56 4.77
N THR A 2 12.10 3.86 4.61
CA THR A 2 11.10 2.87 4.20
C THR A 2 11.20 2.62 2.69
N MET A 3 11.17 1.36 2.30
CA MET A 3 11.21 0.93 0.92
C MET A 3 9.90 1.29 0.20
N PRO A 4 9.91 1.49 -1.13
CA PRO A 4 8.70 1.79 -1.90
C PRO A 4 7.55 0.80 -1.65
N HIS A 5 7.85 -0.51 -1.59
CA HIS A 5 6.83 -1.53 -1.30
C HIS A 5 6.27 -1.43 0.12
N GLU A 6 7.10 -1.10 1.12
CA GLU A 6 6.64 -0.87 2.49
C GLU A 6 5.67 0.32 2.56
N ARG A 7 5.93 1.37 1.77
CA ARG A 7 5.02 2.52 1.63
C ARG A 7 3.70 2.12 0.95
N THR A 8 3.77 1.41 -0.17
CA THR A 8 2.56 0.88 -0.84
C THR A 8 1.72 0.05 0.12
N ARG A 9 2.35 -0.85 0.87
CA ARG A 9 1.68 -1.70 1.86
C ARG A 9 1.07 -0.85 2.97
N SER A 10 1.80 0.10 3.54
CA SER A 10 1.29 0.99 4.58
C SER A 10 0.03 1.74 4.13
N VAL A 11 0.00 2.25 2.89
CA VAL A 11 -1.19 2.92 2.34
C VAL A 11 -2.36 1.94 2.20
N ILE A 12 -2.14 0.74 1.65
CA ILE A 12 -3.21 -0.26 1.49
C ILE A 12 -3.76 -0.72 2.84
N GLU A 13 -2.90 -1.02 3.81
CA GLU A 13 -3.32 -1.46 5.14
C GLU A 13 -4.04 -0.35 5.91
N THR A 14 -3.61 0.91 5.77
CA THR A 14 -4.32 2.04 6.40
C THR A 14 -5.73 2.19 5.81
N LYS A 15 -5.90 1.99 4.50
CA LYS A 15 -7.23 1.98 3.88
C LYS A 15 -8.13 0.92 4.51
N LYS A 16 -7.64 -0.32 4.66
CA LYS A 16 -8.39 -1.41 5.31
C LYS A 16 -8.74 -1.08 6.75
N PHE A 17 -7.78 -0.55 7.50
CA PHE A 17 -8.03 -0.09 8.87
C PHE A 17 -9.15 0.95 8.93
N LEU A 18 -9.17 1.94 8.03
CA LEU A 18 -10.25 2.93 7.96
C LEU A 18 -11.60 2.31 7.58
N GLU A 19 -11.61 1.32 6.67
CA GLU A 19 -12.81 0.56 6.30
C GLU A 19 -13.38 -0.23 7.49
N GLU A 20 -12.51 -0.83 8.31
CA GLU A 20 -12.89 -1.51 9.56
C GLU A 20 -13.38 -0.49 10.61
N LEU A 21 -12.66 0.62 10.78
CA LEU A 21 -12.95 1.64 11.79
C LEU A 21 -14.35 2.24 11.60
N ARG A 22 -14.79 2.49 10.36
CA ARG A 22 -16.14 3.02 10.10
C ARG A 22 -17.27 2.03 10.43
N LEU A 23 -16.98 0.72 10.48
CA LEU A 23 -17.97 -0.34 10.71
C LEU A 23 -18.09 -0.73 12.19
N ARG A 24 -17.11 -0.37 13.01
CA ARG A 24 -17.07 -0.71 14.44
C ARG A 24 -18.10 0.06 15.25
N ASP A 25 -18.88 -0.61 16.09
CA ASP A 25 -19.92 0.04 16.91
C ASP A 25 -19.38 0.80 18.13
N ASP A 26 -18.17 0.48 18.59
CA ASP A 26 -17.52 1.09 19.75
C ASP A 26 -16.83 2.44 19.46
N ILE A 27 -16.92 2.93 18.22
CA ILE A 27 -16.26 4.15 17.76
C ILE A 27 -17.22 5.35 17.76
N PRO A 28 -16.82 6.51 18.31
CA PRO A 28 -17.60 7.74 18.25
C PRO A 28 -17.98 8.18 16.82
N ALA A 29 -19.15 8.80 16.68
CA ALA A 29 -19.72 9.15 15.38
C ALA A 29 -18.89 10.17 14.58
N ASP A 30 -18.23 11.11 15.27
CA ASP A 30 -17.29 12.07 14.71
C ASP A 30 -16.06 11.36 14.12
N VAL A 31 -15.47 10.41 14.84
CA VAL A 31 -14.34 9.61 14.34
C VAL A 31 -14.74 8.76 13.13
N LYS A 32 -15.94 8.17 13.12
CA LYS A 32 -16.46 7.47 11.94
C LYS A 32 -16.61 8.39 10.73
N LYS A 33 -17.09 9.61 10.96
CA LYS A 33 -17.24 10.63 9.90
C LYS A 33 -15.89 10.98 9.28
N ASP A 34 -14.85 11.14 10.10
CA ASP A 34 -13.49 11.41 9.63
C ASP A 34 -12.93 10.22 8.86
N ALA A 35 -13.13 8.98 9.33
CA ALA A 35 -12.73 7.78 8.60
C ALA A 35 -13.41 7.71 7.21
N ILE A 36 -14.71 7.98 7.13
CA ILE A 36 -15.46 8.04 5.86
C ILE A 36 -14.92 9.15 4.96
N TRP A 37 -14.57 10.32 5.51
CA TRP A 37 -14.00 11.42 4.76
C TRP A 37 -12.64 11.04 4.18
N CYS A 38 -11.74 10.46 4.98
CA CYS A 38 -10.44 9.97 4.53
C CYS A 38 -10.57 8.90 3.42
N LEU A 39 -11.52 7.97 3.55
CA LEU A 39 -11.74 6.90 2.57
C LEU A 39 -12.11 7.41 1.17
N ARG A 40 -12.71 8.59 1.04
CA ARG A 40 -13.03 9.20 -0.26
C ARG A 40 -11.80 9.60 -1.07
N HIS A 41 -10.68 9.81 -0.39
CA HIS A 41 -9.43 10.28 -0.98
C HIS A 41 -8.32 9.23 -0.93
N TYR A 42 -8.57 8.08 -0.31
CA TYR A 42 -7.59 7.02 -0.19
C TYR A 42 -7.44 6.25 -1.51
N PRO A 43 -6.21 6.11 -2.04
CA PRO A 43 -5.99 5.41 -3.29
C PRO A 43 -6.31 3.92 -3.16
N THR A 44 -6.74 3.31 -4.27
CA THR A 44 -6.82 1.87 -4.40
C THR A 44 -5.44 1.27 -4.72
N ALA A 45 -5.31 -0.06 -4.58
CA ALA A 45 -4.11 -0.77 -5.01
C ALA A 45 -3.83 -0.57 -6.52
N SER A 46 -4.87 -0.43 -7.34
CA SER A 46 -4.73 -0.14 -8.77
C SER A 46 -4.20 1.27 -9.02
N ASP A 47 -4.69 2.27 -8.28
CA ASP A 47 -4.21 3.65 -8.40
C ASP A 47 -2.72 3.75 -8.06
N LEU A 48 -2.27 3.05 -7.01
CA LEU A 48 -0.87 2.98 -6.63
C LEU A 48 0.00 2.30 -7.70
N LYS A 49 -0.49 1.22 -8.32
CA LYS A 49 0.21 0.56 -9.44
C LYS A 49 0.35 1.47 -10.65
N ILE A 50 -0.72 2.17 -11.03
CA ILE A 50 -0.71 3.12 -12.15
C ILE A 50 0.26 4.27 -11.85
N ALA A 51 0.22 4.83 -10.64
CA ALA A 51 1.14 5.89 -10.22
C ALA A 51 2.60 5.42 -10.24
N ALA A 52 2.89 4.24 -9.68
CA ALA A 52 4.21 3.63 -9.71
C ALA A 52 4.73 3.47 -11.14
N TYR A 53 3.89 2.97 -12.05
CA TYR A 53 4.24 2.80 -13.46
C TYR A 53 4.53 4.14 -14.16
N ALA A 54 3.67 5.13 -13.96
CA ALA A 54 3.84 6.47 -14.54
C ALA A 54 5.13 7.14 -14.07
N ILE A 55 5.45 7.05 -12.77
CA ILE A 55 6.65 7.64 -12.18
C ILE A 55 7.92 6.92 -12.66
N THR A 56 7.88 5.60 -12.78
CA THR A 56 9.03 4.83 -13.29
C THR A 56 9.39 5.25 -14.71
N ARG A 57 8.39 5.57 -15.54
CA ARG A 57 8.58 6.05 -16.91
C ARG A 57 9.07 7.49 -17.03
N SER A 58 8.89 8.32 -15.99
CA SER A 58 9.35 9.71 -16.00
C SER A 58 10.81 9.88 -15.55
N GLY A 59 11.50 8.79 -15.19
CA GLY A 59 12.89 8.84 -14.71
C GLY A 59 13.03 9.38 -13.28
N ILE A 60 11.93 9.53 -12.55
CA ILE A 60 11.90 9.95 -11.15
C ILE A 60 11.97 8.71 -10.26
N GLU A 61 12.66 8.78 -9.12
CA GLU A 61 12.66 7.72 -8.12
C GLU A 61 11.23 7.40 -7.67
N ASN A 62 10.83 6.13 -7.80
CA ASN A 62 9.45 5.70 -7.54
C ASN A 62 9.15 5.64 -6.03
N PRO A 63 8.23 6.47 -5.50
CA PRO A 63 7.89 6.48 -4.10
C PRO A 63 6.80 5.48 -3.69
N PHE A 64 6.04 4.92 -4.63
CA PHE A 64 4.79 4.17 -4.37
C PHE A 64 4.72 2.78 -4.98
N GLY A 65 5.86 2.25 -5.38
CA GLY A 65 5.95 0.88 -5.83
C GLY A 65 7.36 0.59 -6.26
N THR A 66 7.64 -0.68 -6.29
CA THR A 66 8.78 -1.25 -6.97
C THR A 66 8.44 -1.37 -8.46
N SER A 67 9.46 -1.51 -9.31
CA SER A 67 9.34 -1.69 -10.77
C SER A 67 8.17 -2.62 -11.15
N ALA A 68 7.61 -2.48 -12.36
CA ALA A 68 6.64 -3.43 -12.92
C ALA A 68 7.09 -4.91 -12.79
N ASP A 69 8.39 -5.14 -12.68
CA ASP A 69 9.02 -6.47 -12.56
C ASP A 69 9.21 -6.96 -11.11
N TYR A 70 8.85 -6.16 -10.10
CA TYR A 70 9.04 -6.56 -8.71
C TYR A 70 7.91 -7.43 -8.21
N ASP A 71 8.29 -8.65 -7.85
CA ASP A 71 7.45 -9.63 -7.19
C ASP A 71 8.10 -10.00 -5.84
N GLU A 72 7.53 -9.45 -4.77
CA GLU A 72 8.01 -9.67 -3.39
C GLU A 72 7.93 -11.15 -3.00
N HIS A 73 6.87 -11.84 -3.43
CA HIS A 73 6.68 -13.25 -3.12
C HIS A 73 7.78 -14.08 -3.79
N LYS A 74 8.08 -13.82 -5.06
CA LYS A 74 9.20 -14.45 -5.77
C LYS A 74 10.53 -14.18 -5.06
N LEU A 75 10.79 -12.94 -4.68
CA LEU A 75 12.03 -12.55 -4.01
C LEU A 75 12.19 -13.22 -2.62
N ASN A 76 11.10 -13.32 -1.87
CA ASN A 76 11.07 -13.97 -0.56
C ASN A 76 11.24 -15.48 -0.69
N MET A 77 10.64 -16.11 -1.70
CA MET A 77 10.84 -17.52 -2.00
C MET A 77 12.27 -17.83 -2.44
N GLU A 78 12.90 -16.96 -3.23
CA GLU A 78 14.33 -17.09 -3.58
C GLU A 78 15.23 -16.95 -2.34
N LYS A 79 14.95 -15.98 -1.46
CA LYS A 79 15.68 -15.83 -0.19
C LYS A 79 15.54 -17.07 0.70
N LEU A 80 14.33 -17.61 0.82
CA LEU A 80 14.06 -18.82 1.59
C LEU A 80 14.83 -20.03 1.05
N LYS A 81 14.85 -20.22 -0.28
CA LYS A 81 15.64 -21.27 -0.92
C LYS A 81 17.14 -21.14 -0.62
N LYS A 82 17.69 -19.92 -0.71
CA LYS A 82 19.11 -19.64 -0.40
C LYS A 82 19.49 -19.83 1.06
N LEU A 83 18.53 -19.77 1.99
CA LEU A 83 18.77 -20.05 3.41
C LEU A 83 18.73 -21.56 3.73
N GLN A 84 18.24 -22.37 2.79
CA GLN A 84 18.14 -23.83 2.90
C GLN A 84 19.29 -24.57 2.19
N GLU A 85 20.17 -23.83 1.50
CA GLU A 85 21.44 -24.28 0.92
C GLU A 85 22.61 -23.97 1.85
#